data_AF-A0A653LZQ0-F1
#
_entry.id   AF-A0A653LZQ0-F1
#
_cell.length_a   1.000
_cell.length_b   1.000
_cell.length_c   1.000
_cell.angle_alpha   90.00
_cell.angle_beta   90.00
_cell.angle_gamma   90.00
#
_symmetry.space_group_name_H-M   'P 1'
#
loop_
_entity.id
_entity.type
_entity.pdbx_description
1 polymer ?
#
loop_
_entity_poly.entity_id
_entity_poly.type
_entity_poly.pdbx_seq_one_letter_code
_entity_poly.pdbx_strand_id
1 'polypeptide(L)'
;MRPHTLLLPAALLLASSVGAQNIAYPPADSAPISSVQVTAPAKPQRIKHHQAEKISGAYEMSNGWYLRVRTASNYIDATIDDQPPLRLIPVAPYRFASGDGNVTMDFNRGSSGDDMEMSYLPDRRFAQRVVLSSRMASR
;
A
#
# COMPACT_ATOMS: atom_id res chain seq x y z
N MET A 1 -48.06 56.36 -7.72
CA MET A 1 -47.07 55.69 -8.58
C MET A 1 -46.38 54.62 -7.75
N ARG A 2 -46.55 53.34 -8.11
CA ARG A 2 -45.99 52.16 -7.43
C ARG A 2 -44.59 51.87 -8.00
N PRO A 3 -43.66 51.37 -7.19
CA PRO A 3 -42.59 50.51 -7.70
C PRO A 3 -42.75 49.07 -7.21
N HIS A 4 -42.76 48.14 -8.17
CA HIS A 4 -42.62 46.70 -7.97
C HIS A 4 -41.14 46.35 -7.80
N THR A 5 -40.83 45.41 -6.90
CA THR A 5 -39.53 44.70 -6.90
C THR A 5 -39.79 43.21 -6.65
N LEU A 6 -39.72 42.45 -7.74
CA LEU A 6 -39.46 41.01 -7.78
C LEU A 6 -37.96 40.83 -8.02
N LEU A 7 -37.32 39.86 -7.36
CA LEU A 7 -36.48 38.79 -7.96
C LEU A 7 -35.49 38.18 -6.96
N LEU A 8 -35.62 36.86 -6.76
CA LEU A 8 -34.54 35.93 -6.40
C LEU A 8 -33.43 35.97 -7.45
N PRO A 9 -32.15 35.68 -7.09
CA PRO A 9 -31.57 34.44 -7.61
C PRO A 9 -30.47 33.75 -6.76
N ALA A 10 -30.34 32.44 -7.02
CA ALA A 10 -29.12 31.64 -7.21
C ALA A 10 -28.15 31.32 -6.04
N ALA A 11 -28.25 30.06 -5.62
CA ALA A 11 -27.19 29.05 -5.58
C ALA A 11 -25.72 29.51 -5.48
N LEU A 12 -25.05 29.12 -4.39
CA LEU A 12 -23.60 28.90 -4.38
C LEU A 12 -23.28 27.50 -3.85
N LEU A 13 -22.91 26.66 -4.82
CA LEU A 13 -22.30 25.35 -4.65
C LEU A 13 -20.96 25.52 -3.91
N LEU A 14 -20.86 25.00 -2.69
CA LEU A 14 -19.56 24.77 -2.06
C LEU A 14 -19.01 23.46 -2.61
N ALA A 15 -18.13 23.61 -3.61
CA ALA A 15 -17.32 22.54 -4.15
C ALA A 15 -16.39 21.99 -3.04
N SER A 16 -16.57 20.72 -2.69
CA SER A 16 -15.65 19.95 -1.90
C SER A 16 -14.40 19.66 -2.72
N SER A 17 -13.34 20.43 -2.50
CA SER A 17 -11.99 20.09 -2.95
C SER A 17 -11.46 18.92 -2.13
N VAL A 18 -11.66 17.70 -2.61
CA VAL A 18 -10.91 16.54 -2.12
C VAL A 18 -9.47 16.71 -2.59
N GLY A 19 -8.60 17.09 -1.66
CA GLY A 19 -7.17 17.21 -1.89
C GLY A 19 -6.59 15.85 -2.27
N ALA A 20 -6.01 15.77 -3.46
CA ALA A 20 -5.07 14.71 -3.81
C ALA A 20 -3.84 14.85 -2.90
N GLN A 21 -3.80 14.04 -1.82
CA GLN A 21 -2.63 13.93 -0.97
C GLN A 21 -1.57 13.14 -1.72
N ASN A 22 -0.62 13.86 -2.31
CA ASN A 22 0.58 13.31 -2.90
C ASN A 22 1.49 12.82 -1.76
N ILE A 23 1.25 11.59 -1.27
CA ILE A 23 2.08 10.95 -0.23
C ILE A 23 3.40 10.53 -0.88
N ALA A 24 4.52 10.94 -0.27
CA ALA A 24 5.86 10.70 -0.82
C ALA A 24 6.23 9.20 -0.83
N TYR A 25 6.88 8.79 -1.92
CA TYR A 25 7.44 7.46 -2.13
C TYR A 25 8.60 7.16 -1.16
N PRO A 26 8.76 5.93 -0.63
CA PRO A 26 9.83 5.61 0.33
C PRO A 26 11.23 5.62 -0.32
N PRO A 27 12.24 6.27 0.31
CA PRO A 27 13.61 6.31 -0.20
C PRO A 27 14.40 5.01 0.10
N ALA A 28 15.39 4.68 -0.73
CA ALA A 28 16.41 3.66 -0.47
C ALA A 28 17.54 4.26 0.38
N ASP A 29 17.77 3.74 1.58
CA ASP A 29 18.49 4.50 2.62
C ASP A 29 19.90 3.96 2.96
N SER A 30 20.84 4.90 3.07
CA SER A 30 22.25 4.74 3.43
C SER A 30 22.53 5.54 4.71
N ALA A 31 22.40 4.95 5.90
CA ALA A 31 22.87 5.53 7.18
C ALA A 31 23.00 4.48 8.31
N PRO A 32 23.88 4.68 9.33
CA PRO A 32 24.31 3.65 10.27
C PRO A 32 23.44 3.53 11.53
N ILE A 33 23.31 2.31 12.05
CA ILE A 33 22.28 1.84 12.99
C ILE A 33 22.91 1.51 14.37
N SER A 34 22.24 1.80 15.48
CA SER A 34 22.56 1.17 16.78
C SER A 34 21.32 0.98 17.67
N SER A 35 20.67 -0.18 17.51
CA SER A 35 20.05 -0.95 18.59
C SER A 35 19.94 -2.41 18.14
N VAL A 36 20.29 -3.37 19.00
CA VAL A 36 20.34 -4.80 18.66
C VAL A 36 19.07 -5.46 19.18
N GLN A 37 18.06 -5.56 18.31
CA GLN A 37 16.91 -6.44 18.52
C GLN A 37 17.25 -7.81 17.94
N VAL A 38 17.44 -8.83 18.80
CA VAL A 38 17.77 -10.19 18.37
C VAL A 38 16.51 -10.88 17.87
N THR A 39 16.22 -10.71 16.58
CA THR A 39 15.23 -11.51 15.87
C THR A 39 15.93 -12.77 15.38
N ALA A 40 15.40 -13.96 15.74
CA ALA A 40 15.90 -15.22 15.22
C ALA A 40 15.92 -15.20 13.68
N PRO A 41 16.92 -15.80 13.00
CA PRO A 41 16.98 -15.78 11.55
C PRO A 41 15.69 -16.37 10.97
N ALA A 42 14.97 -15.58 10.16
CA ALA A 42 13.78 -16.07 9.48
C ALA A 42 14.17 -17.31 8.67
N LYS A 43 13.55 -18.46 8.94
CA LYS A 43 13.77 -19.65 8.12
C LYS A 43 13.40 -19.29 6.69
N PRO A 44 14.23 -19.62 5.68
CA PRO A 44 13.89 -19.32 4.29
C PRO A 44 12.58 -20.03 3.95
N GLN A 45 11.50 -19.25 3.84
CA GLN A 45 10.18 -19.75 3.53
C GLN A 45 10.00 -19.72 2.01
N ARG A 46 9.61 -20.86 1.44
CA ARG A 46 9.29 -20.94 0.01
C ARG A 46 7.82 -20.57 -0.20
N ILE A 47 7.55 -19.79 -1.23
CA ILE A 47 6.20 -19.49 -1.69
C ILE A 47 5.68 -20.71 -2.46
N LYS A 48 4.57 -21.29 -2.01
CA LYS A 48 3.95 -22.42 -2.71
C LYS A 48 3.25 -21.93 -3.97
N HIS A 49 3.16 -22.77 -4.99
CA HIS A 49 2.54 -22.41 -6.28
C HIS A 49 1.11 -21.86 -6.12
N HIS A 50 0.26 -22.55 -5.35
CA HIS A 50 -1.10 -22.07 -5.06
C HIS A 50 -1.16 -20.75 -4.28
N GLN A 51 -0.13 -20.42 -3.49
CA GLN A 51 -0.05 -19.12 -2.83
C GLN A 51 0.35 -18.05 -3.83
N ALA A 52 1.31 -18.36 -4.71
CA ALA A 52 1.78 -17.47 -5.76
C ALA A 52 0.63 -17.05 -6.69
N GLU A 53 -0.19 -18.00 -7.15
CA GLU A 53 -1.37 -17.74 -8.00
C GLU A 53 -2.41 -16.85 -7.31
N LYS A 54 -2.55 -16.98 -5.99
CA LYS A 54 -3.51 -16.21 -5.21
C LYS A 54 -3.13 -14.76 -5.00
N ILE A 55 -1.84 -14.44 -5.00
CA ILE A 55 -1.33 -13.11 -4.66
C ILE A 55 -0.68 -12.38 -5.84
N SER A 56 -0.41 -13.08 -6.95
CA SER A 56 0.06 -12.44 -8.18
C SER A 56 -1.08 -11.71 -8.87
N GLY A 57 -0.79 -10.50 -9.35
CA GLY A 57 -1.77 -9.71 -10.09
C GLY A 57 -1.58 -8.23 -9.82
N ALA A 58 -2.63 -7.48 -10.14
CA ALA A 58 -2.71 -6.06 -9.89
C ALA A 58 -3.78 -5.71 -8.86
N TYR A 59 -3.50 -4.64 -8.14
CA TYR A 59 -4.20 -4.21 -6.94
C TYR A 59 -4.41 -2.70 -7.04
N GLU A 60 -5.65 -2.26 -6.84
CA GLU A 60 -5.97 -0.85 -6.73
C GLU A 60 -5.95 -0.46 -5.25
N MET A 61 -5.01 0.39 -4.86
CA MET A 61 -4.82 0.79 -3.47
C MET A 61 -5.85 1.86 -3.07
N SER A 62 -6.24 1.90 -1.80
CA SER A 62 -7.24 2.85 -1.29
C SER A 62 -6.85 4.33 -1.42
N ASN A 63 -5.56 4.62 -1.63
CA ASN A 63 -5.05 5.97 -1.88
C ASN A 63 -4.91 6.30 -3.38
N GLY A 64 -5.40 5.44 -4.27
CA GLY A 64 -5.36 5.62 -5.72
C GLY A 64 -4.08 5.11 -6.39
N TRP A 65 -3.13 4.53 -5.66
CA TRP A 65 -1.96 3.90 -6.26
C TRP A 65 -2.31 2.57 -6.93
N TYR A 66 -1.54 2.23 -7.96
CA TYR A 66 -1.64 0.94 -8.61
C TYR A 66 -0.46 0.06 -8.18
N LEU A 67 -0.76 -1.09 -7.57
CA LEU A 67 0.25 -2.05 -7.16
C LEU A 67 0.21 -3.27 -8.08
N ARG A 68 1.36 -3.65 -8.63
CA ARG A 68 1.56 -4.92 -9.35
C ARG A 68 2.46 -5.84 -8.55
N VAL A 69 2.00 -7.06 -8.31
CA VAL A 69 2.72 -8.08 -7.56
C VAL A 69 3.15 -9.21 -8.48
N ARG A 70 4.45 -9.46 -8.52
CA ARG A 70 5.06 -10.59 -9.23
C ARG A 70 5.68 -11.54 -8.22
N THR A 71 5.39 -12.82 -8.35
CA THR A 71 5.81 -13.84 -7.40
C THR A 71 7.01 -14.61 -7.94
N ALA A 72 7.98 -14.86 -7.08
CA ALA A 72 9.09 -15.79 -7.31
C ALA A 72 9.01 -16.96 -6.32
N SER A 73 10.01 -17.84 -6.30
CA SER A 73 10.01 -19.01 -5.42
C SER A 73 10.16 -18.64 -3.93
N ASN A 74 10.85 -17.55 -3.61
CA ASN A 74 11.24 -17.17 -2.25
C ASN A 74 11.08 -15.67 -1.95
N TYR A 75 10.51 -14.90 -2.87
CA TYR A 75 10.21 -13.49 -2.69
C TYR A 75 9.06 -13.07 -3.58
N ILE A 76 8.52 -11.88 -3.35
CA ILE A 76 7.68 -11.17 -4.29
C ILE A 76 8.35 -9.85 -4.66
N ASP A 77 8.18 -9.42 -5.90
CA ASP A 77 8.52 -8.08 -6.34
C ASP A 77 7.21 -7.29 -6.47
N ALA A 78 7.12 -6.19 -5.74
CA ALA A 78 5.94 -5.35 -5.61
C ALA A 78 6.24 -3.98 -6.25
N THR A 79 5.59 -3.66 -7.36
CA THR A 79 5.79 -2.40 -8.10
C THR A 79 4.60 -1.49 -7.86
N ILE A 80 4.84 -0.31 -7.30
CA ILE A 80 3.82 0.72 -7.08
C ILE A 80 3.97 1.77 -8.18
N ASP A 81 2.93 1.98 -8.99
CA ASP A 81 2.94 2.86 -10.16
C ASP A 81 4.18 2.60 -11.06
N ASP A 82 4.98 3.63 -11.33
CA ASP A 82 6.18 3.57 -12.18
C ASP A 82 7.49 3.47 -11.38
N GLN A 83 7.40 3.06 -10.12
CA GLN A 83 8.53 3.07 -9.21
C GLN A 83 9.36 1.78 -9.29
N PRO A 84 10.63 1.80 -8.82
CA PRO A 84 11.43 0.60 -8.73
C PRO A 84 10.71 -0.53 -7.96
N PRO A 85 10.79 -1.79 -8.42
CA PRO A 85 10.17 -2.90 -7.72
C PRO A 85 10.73 -3.06 -6.30
N LEU A 86 9.83 -3.13 -5.31
CA LEU A 86 10.16 -3.44 -3.94
C LEU A 86 10.17 -4.95 -3.74
N ARG A 87 11.35 -5.50 -3.40
CA ARG A 87 11.47 -6.92 -3.06
C ARG A 87 11.04 -7.17 -1.62
N LEU A 88 10.09 -8.08 -1.45
CA LEU A 88 9.58 -8.50 -0.15
C LEU A 88 9.80 -10.00 0.04
N ILE A 89 10.22 -10.39 1.24
CA ILE A 89 10.46 -11.79 1.62
C ILE A 89 9.26 -12.33 2.42
N PRO A 90 8.91 -13.62 2.27
CA PRO A 90 7.87 -14.24 3.07
C PRO A 90 8.30 -14.34 4.53
N VAL A 91 7.46 -13.85 5.43
CA VAL A 91 7.65 -13.93 6.89
C VAL A 91 6.58 -14.79 7.56
N ALA A 92 5.44 -14.98 6.90
CA ALA A 92 4.41 -15.95 7.25
C ALA A 92 3.59 -16.32 6.00
N PRO A 93 2.70 -17.33 6.04
CA PRO A 93 1.76 -17.59 4.94
C PRO A 93 0.98 -16.32 4.57
N TYR A 94 1.03 -15.92 3.30
CA TYR A 94 0.42 -14.71 2.76
C TYR A 94 0.91 -13.38 3.34
N ARG A 95 2.00 -13.39 4.13
CA ARG A 95 2.58 -12.18 4.71
C ARG A 95 4.04 -12.01 4.29
N PHE A 96 4.34 -10.82 3.80
CA PHE A 96 5.63 -10.46 3.23
C PHE A 96 6.16 -9.18 3.85
N ALA A 97 7.48 -9.05 3.97
CA ALA A 97 8.13 -7.87 4.53
C ALA A 97 9.35 -7.45 3.70
N SER A 98 9.65 -6.16 3.66
CA SER A 98 10.91 -5.66 3.10
C SER A 98 12.09 -6.11 3.97
N GLY A 99 13.30 -6.13 3.40
CA GLY A 99 14.49 -6.53 4.14
C GLY A 99 14.76 -5.67 5.39
N ASP A 100 14.30 -4.42 5.40
CA ASP A 100 14.40 -3.49 6.52
C ASP A 100 13.15 -3.49 7.44
N GLY A 101 12.13 -4.29 7.13
CA GLY A 101 10.89 -4.38 7.91
C GLY A 101 9.99 -3.13 7.87
N ASN A 102 10.34 -2.12 7.07
CA ASN A 102 9.58 -0.88 6.97
C ASN A 102 8.33 -1.02 6.12
N VAL A 103 8.25 -2.03 5.27
CA VAL A 103 7.06 -2.36 4.49
C VAL A 103 6.64 -3.78 4.81
N THR A 104 5.35 -3.97 5.05
CA THR A 104 4.72 -5.28 5.18
C THR A 104 3.48 -5.35 4.32
N MET A 105 3.25 -6.49 3.66
CA MET A 105 2.05 -6.77 2.89
C MET A 105 1.40 -8.05 3.40
N ASP A 106 0.12 -7.99 3.69
CA ASP A 106 -0.69 -9.11 4.20
C ASP A 106 -1.84 -9.36 3.20
N PHE A 107 -1.74 -10.49 2.50
CA PHE A 107 -2.60 -10.87 1.38
C PHE A 107 -3.65 -11.89 1.80
N ASN A 108 -4.58 -12.18 0.88
CA ASN A 108 -5.60 -13.21 1.07
C ASN A 108 -6.42 -12.94 2.35
N ARG A 109 -6.76 -11.66 2.55
CA ARG A 109 -7.62 -11.19 3.63
C ARG A 109 -9.06 -11.06 3.12
N GLY A 110 -9.97 -10.76 4.05
CA GLY A 110 -11.39 -10.65 3.75
C GLY A 110 -12.06 -12.01 3.51
N SER A 111 -13.36 -11.98 3.26
CA SER A 111 -14.17 -13.19 3.06
C SER A 111 -13.92 -13.86 1.70
N SER A 112 -13.52 -13.09 0.67
CA SER A 112 -13.22 -13.62 -0.65
C SER A 112 -11.74 -14.00 -0.84
N GLY A 113 -10.84 -13.56 0.05
CA GLY A 113 -9.41 -13.79 -0.10
C GLY A 113 -8.73 -12.93 -1.17
N ASP A 114 -9.39 -11.85 -1.62
CA ASP A 114 -8.84 -10.93 -2.62
C ASP A 114 -8.31 -9.63 -2.01
N ASP A 115 -8.53 -9.44 -0.70
CA ASP A 115 -8.11 -8.23 -0.01
C ASP A 115 -6.63 -8.32 0.38
N MET A 116 -5.96 -7.18 0.32
CA MET A 116 -4.57 -7.00 0.71
C MET A 116 -4.45 -5.76 1.59
N GLU A 117 -3.64 -5.85 2.63
CA GLU A 117 -3.24 -4.72 3.46
C GLU A 117 -1.73 -4.48 3.31
N MET A 118 -1.36 -3.28 2.87
CA MET A 118 0.01 -2.81 2.85
C MET A 118 0.20 -1.86 4.02
N SER A 119 1.24 -2.10 4.80
CA SER A 119 1.64 -1.18 5.84
C SER A 119 3.07 -0.73 5.64
N TYR A 120 3.33 0.58 5.75
CA TYR A 120 4.66 1.14 5.58
C TYR A 120 4.95 2.31 6.52
N LEU A 121 6.24 2.61 6.68
CA LEU A 121 6.75 3.80 7.40
C LEU A 121 7.26 4.82 6.37
N PRO A 122 6.59 5.98 6.18
CA PRO A 122 7.00 6.99 5.20
C PRO A 122 8.32 7.68 5.55
N ASP A 123 8.55 7.93 6.84
CA ASP A 123 9.76 8.53 7.38
C ASP A 123 10.09 7.87 8.71
N ARG A 124 11.32 7.37 8.84
CA ARG A 124 11.83 6.67 10.04
C ARG A 124 11.87 7.57 11.28
N ARG A 125 11.84 8.90 11.11
CA ARG A 125 11.81 9.89 12.20
C ARG A 125 10.43 9.99 12.86
N PHE A 126 9.39 9.54 12.17
CA PHE A 126 8.03 9.51 12.68
C PHE A 126 7.62 8.06 12.91
N ALA A 127 7.23 7.72 14.14
CA ALA A 127 6.75 6.39 14.49
C ALA A 127 5.35 6.08 13.90
N GLN A 128 4.86 6.88 12.95
CA GLN A 128 3.53 6.75 12.38
C GLN A 128 3.56 5.81 11.17
N ARG A 129 2.97 4.64 11.36
CA ARG A 129 2.82 3.62 10.33
C ARG A 129 1.54 3.88 9.53
N VAL A 130 1.69 3.98 8.22
CA VAL A 130 0.57 4.09 7.28
C VAL A 130 0.07 2.69 6.95
N VAL A 131 -1.26 2.55 6.85
CA VAL A 131 -1.93 1.30 6.48
C VAL A 131 -2.85 1.61 5.30
N LEU A 132 -2.66 0.88 4.22
CA LEU A 132 -3.43 0.96 2.99
C LEU A 132 -4.11 -0.39 2.77
N SER A 133 -5.38 -0.35 2.40
CA SER A 133 -6.10 -1.53 1.94
C SER A 133 -6.19 -1.53 0.42
N SER A 134 -6.34 -2.71 -0.15
CA SER A 134 -6.54 -2.89 -1.57
C SER A 134 -7.36 -4.13 -1.84
N ARG A 135 -8.00 -4.13 -3.01
CA ARG A 135 -8.65 -5.30 -3.58
C ARG A 135 -7.98 -5.63 -4.91
N MET A 136 -7.83 -6.93 -5.17
CA MET A 136 -7.32 -7.38 -6.46
C MET A 136 -8.22 -6.89 -7.61
N ALA A 137 -7.61 -6.21 -8.57
CA ALA A 137 -8.28 -5.66 -9.75
C ALA A 137 -8.16 -6.60 -10.97
N SER A 138 -7.02 -7.26 -11.14
CA SER A 138 -6.78 -8.22 -12.23
C SER A 138 -5.67 -9.22 -11.89
N ARG A 139 -5.65 -10.36 -12.59
CA ARG A 139 -4.60 -11.39 -12.49
C ARG A 139 -3.78 -11.45 -13.77
#